data_AF-A0A0G2HQZ6-F1
#
_entry.id   AF-A0A0G2HQZ6-F1
#
_cell.length_a   1.000
_cell.length_b   1.000
_cell.length_c   1.000
_cell.angle_alpha   90.00
_cell.angle_beta   90.00
_cell.angle_gamma   90.00
#
_symmetry.space_group_name_H-M   'P 1'
#
loop_
_entity.id
_entity.type
_entity.pdbx_description
1 polymer ?
#
loop_
_entity_poly.entity_id
_entity_poly.type
_entity_poly.pdbx_seq_one_letter_code
_entity_poly.pdbx_strand_id
1 'polypeptide(L)'
;MSLNSTEAERLIEQWRDQIVPRSFNAGFVTLSYVVSLIGAASTLELINRRTAPKGKINHLLLISAAITMGGIAIWCMHFIGNRAIQMADGEPSLQIAYSSGFTAFSFFMPILVLVAAFVAIGTNDKVSWWRVAIGGTLAGAAICGMHYLGNASINNYVCIYNIANVVGAALIAVAASIIALSLFFVFRAGWTNSWWKRIISAVLLAGAVSGMHWCASTGTSYKLIALAGDNNQLSRNETVIVVICLSVGACLVMASFAMYTARIMQRYASKAQQVVLAAAVFDKHGRVLVSPDGLLPSEKITDSFLEKTPQDSFTVAHPLFHWMFQASRNWSSITSIINGISNHLSHLPHNGRDNSRGGIKLITDHGELIENYDVIFRELFCAAAEGLADKMKTQLTNVGVLWDEILPTGAGGRAQAQAQDRQTQCGAEHAAGGGDGQGQRGADGIHGASLEDLAEKGVVRQPYQEFGRGSLMFLVRRVENTRDMESLAAAGYRFAELHQVSGIIGSTMQIKTRSIENKLRTMSSFAENNAMLEPGVHVGFFGVQARVNNAYG
;
A
#
# COMPACT_ATOMS: atom_id res chain seq x y z
N MET A 1 35.78 -35.25 -4.94
CA MET A 1 36.50 -36.49 -5.30
C MET A 1 36.85 -36.34 -6.76
N SER A 2 38.11 -36.03 -7.07
CA SER A 2 38.53 -35.90 -8.48
C SER A 2 38.47 -37.29 -9.11
N LEU A 3 37.73 -37.43 -10.21
CA LEU A 3 37.77 -38.65 -11.01
C LEU A 3 39.22 -38.95 -11.42
N ASN A 4 39.57 -40.23 -11.46
CA ASN A 4 40.84 -40.64 -12.05
C ASN A 4 40.82 -40.27 -13.55
N SER A 5 41.94 -39.82 -14.13
CA SER A 5 41.97 -39.30 -15.52
C SER A 5 41.40 -40.30 -16.53
N THR A 6 41.64 -41.60 -16.32
CA THR A 6 41.14 -42.70 -17.14
C THR A 6 39.61 -42.89 -17.06
N GLU A 7 39.00 -42.56 -15.93
CA GLU A 7 37.55 -42.66 -15.73
C GLU A 7 36.82 -41.45 -16.36
N ALA A 8 37.44 -40.28 -16.26
CA ALA A 8 37.01 -39.07 -16.95
C ALA A 8 37.03 -39.24 -18.48
N GLU A 9 38.12 -39.79 -19.04
CA GLU A 9 38.22 -40.07 -20.48
C GLU A 9 37.15 -41.06 -20.95
N ARG A 10 36.90 -42.14 -20.18
CA ARG A 10 35.85 -43.12 -20.50
C ARG A 10 34.45 -42.50 -20.52
N LEU A 11 34.13 -41.64 -19.56
CA LEU A 11 32.83 -40.95 -19.52
C LEU A 11 32.66 -40.00 -20.70
N ILE A 12 33.71 -39.26 -21.08
CA ILE A 12 33.67 -38.39 -22.26
C ILE A 12 33.50 -39.22 -23.53
N GLU A 13 34.25 -40.32 -23.70
CA GLU A 13 34.13 -41.20 -24.87
C GLU A 13 32.75 -41.83 -24.99
N GLN A 14 32.18 -42.28 -23.87
CA GLN A 14 30.84 -42.87 -23.85
C GLN A 14 29.76 -41.89 -24.34
N TRP A 15 29.88 -40.60 -24.00
CA TRP A 15 28.86 -39.60 -24.27
C TRP A 15 29.22 -38.61 -25.39
N ARG A 16 30.37 -38.77 -26.06
CA ARG A 16 30.95 -37.82 -27.03
C ARG A 16 30.01 -37.43 -28.18
N ASP A 17 29.09 -38.33 -28.54
CA ASP A 17 28.11 -38.14 -29.61
C ASP A 17 26.68 -38.53 -29.24
N GLN A 18 26.41 -38.76 -27.96
CA GLN A 18 25.10 -39.14 -27.46
C GLN A 18 24.44 -37.99 -26.70
N ILE A 19 23.10 -37.93 -26.78
CA ILE A 19 22.32 -37.03 -25.95
C ILE A 19 22.28 -37.62 -24.54
N VAL A 20 22.74 -36.85 -23.56
CA VAL A 20 22.73 -37.30 -22.17
C VAL A 20 21.28 -37.37 -21.67
N PRO A 21 20.82 -38.51 -21.13
CA PRO A 21 19.48 -38.63 -20.59
C PRO A 21 19.33 -37.72 -19.37
N ARG A 22 18.12 -37.18 -19.22
CA ARG A 22 17.79 -36.25 -18.15
C ARG A 22 16.51 -36.66 -17.44
N SER A 23 16.48 -36.43 -16.14
CA SER A 23 15.29 -36.56 -15.31
C SER A 23 15.05 -35.25 -14.55
N PHE A 24 13.81 -35.05 -14.08
CA PHE A 24 13.42 -33.84 -13.37
C PHE A 24 13.11 -34.16 -11.90
N ASN A 25 13.77 -33.46 -10.99
CA ASN A 25 13.46 -33.54 -9.57
C ASN A 25 12.26 -32.63 -9.23
N ALA A 26 11.12 -33.23 -8.89
CA ALA A 26 9.88 -32.51 -8.60
C ALA A 26 10.00 -31.50 -7.44
N GLY A 27 10.88 -31.76 -6.46
CA GLY A 27 11.13 -30.85 -5.33
C GLY A 27 11.75 -29.53 -5.79
N PHE A 28 12.80 -29.60 -6.63
CA PHE A 28 13.43 -28.40 -7.19
C PHE A 28 12.54 -27.68 -8.21
N VAL A 29 11.72 -28.41 -8.97
CA VAL A 29 10.69 -27.80 -9.85
C VAL A 29 9.75 -26.93 -9.03
N THR A 30 9.20 -27.48 -7.95
CA THR A 30 8.28 -26.76 -7.06
C THR A 30 8.97 -25.59 -6.36
N LEU A 31 10.18 -25.81 -5.86
CA LEU A 31 10.96 -24.77 -5.19
C LEU A 31 11.27 -23.59 -6.12
N SER A 32 11.63 -23.85 -7.38
CA SER A 32 11.91 -22.79 -8.36
C SER A 32 10.69 -21.89 -8.59
N TYR A 33 9.49 -22.49 -8.63
CA TYR A 33 8.24 -21.75 -8.76
C TYR A 33 7.95 -20.91 -7.50
N VAL A 34 8.12 -21.48 -6.31
CA VAL A 34 7.91 -20.76 -5.04
C VAL A 34 8.85 -19.56 -4.92
N VAL A 35 10.14 -19.71 -5.27
CA VAL A 35 11.10 -18.60 -5.29
C VAL A 35 10.70 -17.54 -6.31
N SER A 36 10.25 -17.96 -7.50
CA SER A 36 9.71 -17.04 -8.51
C SER A 36 8.52 -16.24 -8.00
N LEU A 37 7.60 -16.91 -7.30
CA LEU A 37 6.42 -16.31 -6.70
C LEU A 37 6.75 -15.28 -5.63
N ILE A 38 7.71 -15.58 -4.75
CA ILE A 38 8.20 -14.63 -3.74
C ILE A 38 8.80 -13.41 -4.42
N GLY A 39 9.65 -13.60 -5.42
CA GLY A 39 10.25 -12.50 -6.19
C GLY A 39 9.20 -11.64 -6.91
N ALA A 40 8.22 -12.27 -7.55
CA ALA A 40 7.13 -11.58 -8.24
C ALA A 40 6.26 -10.79 -7.25
N ALA A 41 5.85 -11.40 -6.12
CA ALA A 41 5.04 -10.74 -5.09
C ALA A 41 5.76 -9.55 -4.43
N SER A 42 7.07 -9.67 -4.23
CA SER A 42 7.94 -8.61 -3.70
C SER A 42 8.08 -7.45 -4.67
N THR A 43 8.34 -7.74 -5.95
CA THR A 43 8.39 -6.76 -7.03
C THR A 43 7.09 -5.96 -7.09
N LEU A 44 5.97 -6.70 -7.05
CA LEU A 44 4.64 -6.16 -7.12
C LEU A 44 4.33 -5.19 -5.97
N GLU A 45 4.88 -5.48 -4.78
CA GLU A 45 4.82 -4.56 -3.64
C GLU A 45 5.57 -3.25 -3.87
N LEU A 46 6.81 -3.37 -4.35
CA LEU A 46 7.69 -2.24 -4.55
C LEU A 46 7.11 -1.29 -5.61
N ILE A 47 6.52 -1.84 -6.67
CA ILE A 47 5.82 -1.06 -7.69
C ILE A 47 4.53 -0.46 -7.13
N ASN A 48 3.79 -1.16 -6.26
CA ASN A 48 2.59 -0.59 -5.62
C ASN A 48 2.92 0.67 -4.81
N ARG A 49 4.05 0.65 -4.10
CA ARG A 49 4.51 1.76 -3.27
C ARG A 49 5.04 2.95 -4.06
N ARG A 50 5.35 2.77 -5.35
CA ARG A 50 5.80 3.84 -6.22
C ARG A 50 4.63 4.75 -6.60
N THR A 51 4.69 6.00 -6.16
CA THR A 51 3.63 7.01 -6.34
C THR A 51 3.91 7.98 -7.48
N ALA A 52 5.17 8.24 -7.82
CA ALA A 52 5.55 9.23 -8.84
C ALA A 52 6.67 8.73 -9.76
N PRO A 53 6.81 9.31 -10.96
CA PRO A 53 7.92 8.98 -11.86
C PRO A 53 9.26 9.53 -11.35
N LYS A 54 9.22 10.61 -10.55
CA LYS A 54 10.38 11.33 -10.01
C LYS A 54 10.49 11.17 -8.49
N GLY A 55 11.68 11.44 -7.96
CA GLY A 55 11.96 11.46 -6.52
C GLY A 55 12.82 10.29 -6.07
N LYS A 56 13.75 10.55 -5.14
CA LYS A 56 14.77 9.57 -4.72
C LYS A 56 14.16 8.24 -4.26
N ILE A 57 13.12 8.30 -3.43
CA ILE A 57 12.41 7.10 -2.93
C ILE A 57 11.75 6.35 -4.09
N ASN A 58 11.10 7.05 -5.02
CA ASN A 58 10.46 6.41 -6.18
C ASN A 58 11.48 5.74 -7.13
N HIS A 59 12.66 6.35 -7.32
CA HIS A 59 13.75 5.72 -8.08
C HIS A 59 14.31 4.49 -7.37
N LEU A 60 14.50 4.57 -6.04
CA LEU A 60 14.93 3.42 -5.25
C LEU A 60 13.90 2.29 -5.32
N LEU A 61 12.60 2.57 -5.18
CA LEU A 61 11.54 1.57 -5.29
C LEU A 61 11.52 0.91 -6.68
N LEU A 62 11.71 1.70 -7.74
CA LEU A 62 11.76 1.20 -9.12
C LEU A 62 12.96 0.29 -9.37
N ILE A 63 14.16 0.71 -8.96
CA ILE A 63 15.40 -0.05 -9.14
C ILE A 63 15.33 -1.33 -8.29
N SER A 64 14.90 -1.22 -7.03
CA SER A 64 14.69 -2.39 -6.16
C SER A 64 13.69 -3.37 -6.77
N ALA A 65 12.58 -2.89 -7.35
CA ALA A 65 11.62 -3.76 -8.03
C ALA A 65 12.25 -4.50 -9.21
N ALA A 66 13.06 -3.82 -10.03
CA ALA A 66 13.73 -4.45 -11.17
C ALA A 66 14.79 -5.47 -10.74
N ILE A 67 15.57 -5.17 -9.69
CA ILE A 67 16.53 -6.11 -9.10
C ILE A 67 15.81 -7.33 -8.52
N THR A 68 14.70 -7.13 -7.81
CA THR A 68 13.93 -8.23 -7.23
C THR A 68 13.30 -9.12 -8.29
N MET A 69 12.71 -8.53 -9.34
CA MET A 69 12.13 -9.30 -10.44
C MET A 69 13.20 -10.03 -11.25
N GLY A 70 14.23 -9.30 -11.71
CA GLY A 70 15.31 -9.84 -12.53
C GLY A 70 16.15 -10.88 -11.77
N GLY A 71 16.57 -10.56 -10.55
CA GLY A 71 17.45 -11.40 -9.74
C GLY A 71 16.73 -12.56 -9.06
N ILE A 72 15.62 -12.32 -8.37
CA ILE A 72 14.94 -13.37 -7.58
C ILE A 72 13.87 -14.06 -8.42
N ALA A 73 12.96 -13.31 -9.01
CA ALA A 73 11.82 -13.94 -9.70
C ALA A 73 12.24 -14.70 -10.96
N ILE A 74 13.22 -14.15 -11.70
CA ILE A 74 13.68 -14.63 -13.00
C ILE A 74 14.97 -15.44 -12.83
N TRP A 75 16.08 -14.83 -12.40
CA TRP A 75 17.40 -15.48 -12.37
C TRP A 75 17.49 -16.64 -11.35
N CYS A 76 17.13 -16.43 -10.09
CA CYS A 76 17.13 -17.52 -9.09
C CYS A 76 16.21 -18.67 -9.51
N MET A 77 15.04 -18.36 -10.06
CA MET A 77 14.12 -19.37 -10.59
C MET A 77 14.80 -20.24 -11.66
N HIS A 78 15.49 -19.65 -12.64
CA HIS A 78 16.16 -20.41 -13.70
C HIS A 78 17.26 -21.31 -13.16
N PHE A 79 18.13 -20.81 -12.27
CA PHE A 79 19.22 -21.63 -11.75
C PHE A 79 18.72 -22.75 -10.82
N ILE A 80 17.67 -22.53 -10.02
CA ILE A 80 17.00 -23.62 -9.27
C ILE A 80 16.32 -24.59 -10.24
N GLY A 81 15.70 -24.07 -11.31
CA GLY A 81 15.08 -24.89 -12.36
C GLY A 81 16.11 -25.81 -13.03
N ASN A 82 17.26 -25.28 -13.44
CA ASN A 82 18.34 -26.09 -13.98
C ASN A 82 18.89 -27.09 -12.96
N ARG A 83 18.87 -26.77 -11.66
CA ARG A 83 19.22 -27.74 -10.61
C ARG A 83 18.24 -28.90 -10.51
N ALA A 84 17.00 -28.73 -10.94
CA ALA A 84 16.05 -29.83 -11.02
C ALA A 84 16.38 -30.80 -12.16
N ILE A 85 17.14 -30.38 -13.18
CA ILE A 85 17.57 -31.21 -14.29
C ILE A 85 18.75 -32.05 -13.84
N GLN A 86 18.49 -33.34 -13.60
CA GLN A 86 19.53 -34.30 -13.24
C GLN A 86 20.01 -35.00 -14.51
N MET A 87 21.30 -34.85 -14.81
CA MET A 87 21.94 -35.54 -15.92
C MET A 87 22.39 -36.93 -15.48
N ALA A 88 22.26 -37.93 -16.36
CA ALA A 88 22.80 -39.29 -16.21
C ALA A 88 22.61 -39.86 -14.79
N ASP A 89 21.35 -39.91 -14.34
CA ASP A 89 20.92 -40.45 -13.03
C ASP A 89 21.65 -39.85 -11.81
N GLY A 90 22.15 -38.62 -11.93
CA GLY A 90 22.75 -37.86 -10.82
C GLY A 90 24.26 -37.98 -10.71
N GLU A 91 24.93 -38.59 -11.69
CA GLU A 91 26.38 -38.74 -11.74
C GLU A 91 27.08 -37.37 -11.57
N PRO A 92 27.88 -37.14 -10.49
CA PRO A 92 28.37 -35.81 -10.12
C PRO A 92 29.23 -35.11 -11.18
N SER A 93 29.95 -35.88 -11.97
CA SER A 93 30.90 -35.42 -12.98
C SER A 93 30.25 -34.94 -14.29
N LEU A 94 29.04 -35.43 -14.56
CA LEU A 94 28.23 -35.09 -15.74
C LEU A 94 27.24 -33.95 -15.46
N GLN A 95 27.30 -33.32 -14.28
CA GLN A 95 26.35 -32.26 -13.93
C GLN A 95 26.70 -30.93 -14.61
N ILE A 96 25.69 -30.08 -14.81
CA ILE A 96 25.85 -28.79 -15.48
C ILE A 96 26.85 -27.89 -14.72
N ALA A 97 27.83 -27.35 -15.44
CA ALA A 97 28.80 -26.37 -14.96
C ALA A 97 28.64 -25.06 -15.74
N TYR A 98 28.83 -23.93 -15.06
CA TYR A 98 28.54 -22.61 -15.62
C TYR A 98 29.80 -21.76 -15.76
N SER A 99 29.87 -20.94 -16.80
CA SER A 99 30.89 -19.92 -16.96
C SER A 99 30.53 -18.67 -16.15
N SER A 100 31.45 -18.20 -15.31
CA SER A 100 31.23 -17.06 -14.40
C SER A 100 30.79 -15.78 -15.14
N GLY A 101 31.36 -15.52 -16.32
CA GLY A 101 31.07 -14.32 -17.12
C GLY A 101 29.65 -14.28 -17.66
N PHE A 102 29.21 -15.34 -18.35
CA PHE A 102 27.84 -15.39 -18.88
C PHE A 102 26.79 -15.52 -17.78
N THR A 103 27.11 -16.19 -16.65
CA THR A 103 26.23 -16.22 -15.48
C THR A 103 26.03 -14.83 -14.86
N ALA A 104 27.08 -14.02 -14.76
CA ALA A 104 26.96 -12.64 -14.30
C ALA A 104 26.15 -11.78 -15.30
N PHE A 105 26.41 -11.95 -16.59
CA PHE A 105 25.69 -11.21 -17.63
C PHE A 105 24.20 -11.57 -17.66
N SER A 106 23.84 -12.84 -17.45
CA SER A 106 22.44 -13.30 -17.33
C SER A 106 21.75 -12.75 -16.09
N PHE A 107 22.48 -12.35 -15.04
CA PHE A 107 21.90 -11.67 -13.88
C PHE A 107 21.55 -10.21 -14.18
N PHE A 108 22.48 -9.44 -14.78
CA PHE A 108 22.29 -8.01 -14.99
C PHE A 108 21.36 -7.67 -16.17
N MET A 109 21.40 -8.46 -17.24
CA MET A 109 20.59 -8.24 -18.45
C MET A 109 19.08 -8.05 -18.15
N PRO A 110 18.39 -8.98 -17.45
CA PRO A 110 16.96 -8.82 -17.18
C PRO A 110 16.67 -7.60 -16.30
N ILE A 111 17.56 -7.26 -15.36
CA ILE A 111 17.40 -6.10 -14.48
C ILE A 111 17.37 -4.81 -15.32
N LEU A 112 18.30 -4.64 -16.25
CA LEU A 112 18.37 -3.46 -17.12
C LEU A 112 17.12 -3.33 -18.00
N VAL A 113 16.68 -4.43 -18.61
CA VAL A 113 15.47 -4.45 -19.45
C VAL A 113 14.22 -4.15 -18.61
N LEU A 114 14.13 -4.69 -17.39
CA LEU A 114 12.99 -4.44 -16.49
C LEU A 114 12.96 -3.02 -15.94
N VAL A 115 14.11 -2.37 -15.72
CA VAL A 115 14.15 -0.93 -15.42
C VAL A 115 13.51 -0.16 -16.57
N ALA A 116 13.91 -0.42 -17.82
CA ALA A 116 13.32 0.22 -19.00
C ALA A 116 11.82 -0.07 -19.12
N ALA A 117 11.40 -1.32 -18.88
CA ALA A 117 10.00 -1.72 -18.90
C ALA A 117 9.17 -0.96 -17.84
N PHE A 118 9.63 -0.90 -16.59
CA PHE A 118 8.93 -0.22 -15.51
C PHE A 118 8.91 1.31 -15.66
N VAL A 119 9.92 1.89 -16.32
CA VAL A 119 9.90 3.30 -16.74
C VAL A 119 8.85 3.52 -17.84
N ALA A 120 8.85 2.69 -18.90
CA ALA A 120 7.95 2.81 -20.04
C ALA A 120 6.47 2.65 -19.65
N ILE A 121 6.20 1.77 -18.69
CA ILE A 121 4.88 1.57 -18.12
C ILE A 121 4.38 2.84 -17.39
N GLY A 122 5.26 3.52 -16.65
CA GLY A 122 4.95 4.75 -15.91
C GLY A 122 4.16 4.53 -14.61
N THR A 123 3.71 5.63 -13.98
CA THR A 123 2.97 5.61 -12.70
C THR A 123 1.54 6.14 -12.81
N ASN A 124 1.07 6.51 -14.00
CA ASN A 124 -0.24 7.15 -14.16
C ASN A 124 -1.39 6.22 -13.80
N ASP A 125 -2.42 6.77 -13.17
CA ASP A 125 -3.62 6.04 -12.75
C ASP A 125 -4.47 5.57 -13.94
N LYS A 126 -4.34 6.23 -15.10
CA LYS A 126 -5.03 5.83 -16.32
C LYS A 126 -4.24 4.71 -17.02
N VAL A 127 -4.87 3.54 -17.13
CA VAL A 127 -4.31 2.39 -17.85
C VAL A 127 -4.15 2.75 -19.32
N SER A 128 -2.90 2.94 -19.75
CA SER A 128 -2.57 3.06 -21.16
C SER A 128 -2.25 1.67 -21.70
N TRP A 129 -3.20 1.05 -22.40
CA TRP A 129 -3.05 -0.30 -22.96
C TRP A 129 -1.81 -0.47 -23.82
N TRP A 130 -1.40 0.57 -24.56
CA TRP A 130 -0.15 0.58 -25.32
C TRP A 130 1.10 0.46 -24.42
N ARG A 131 1.13 1.15 -23.28
CA ARG A 131 2.23 1.04 -22.30
C ARG A 131 2.27 -0.33 -21.64
N VAL A 132 1.11 -0.93 -21.38
CA VAL A 132 1.01 -2.31 -20.86
C VAL A 132 1.51 -3.31 -21.89
N ALA A 133 1.16 -3.14 -23.16
CA ALA A 133 1.67 -3.97 -24.25
C ALA A 133 3.20 -3.88 -24.37
N ILE A 134 3.76 -2.66 -24.49
CA ILE A 134 5.22 -2.47 -24.53
C ILE A 134 5.89 -3.05 -23.29
N GLY A 135 5.39 -2.72 -22.10
CA GLY A 135 5.96 -3.18 -20.84
C GLY A 135 5.93 -4.69 -20.69
N GLY A 136 4.84 -5.33 -21.11
CA GLY A 136 4.68 -6.79 -21.11
C GLY A 136 5.56 -7.48 -22.13
N THR A 137 5.71 -6.92 -23.32
CA THR A 137 6.65 -7.43 -24.32
C THR A 137 8.10 -7.30 -23.85
N LEU A 138 8.50 -6.17 -23.26
CA LEU A 138 9.83 -5.99 -22.68
C LEU A 138 10.09 -6.94 -21.51
N ALA A 139 9.10 -7.13 -20.63
CA ALA A 139 9.18 -8.10 -19.53
C ALA A 139 9.31 -9.54 -20.06
N GLY A 140 8.50 -9.93 -21.04
CA GLY A 140 8.60 -11.23 -21.71
C GLY A 140 9.96 -11.44 -22.38
N ALA A 141 10.48 -10.41 -23.06
CA ALA A 141 11.81 -10.43 -23.67
C ALA A 141 12.92 -10.55 -22.62
N ALA A 142 12.80 -9.90 -21.45
CA ALA A 142 13.75 -10.07 -20.35
C ALA A 142 13.73 -11.50 -19.80
N ILE A 143 12.55 -12.10 -19.68
CA ILE A 143 12.36 -13.47 -19.19
C ILE A 143 13.01 -14.48 -20.17
N CYS A 144 12.69 -14.38 -21.47
CA CYS A 144 13.29 -15.25 -22.50
C CYS A 144 14.80 -15.01 -22.65
N GLY A 145 15.20 -13.74 -22.72
CA GLY A 145 16.60 -13.33 -22.86
C GLY A 145 17.44 -13.89 -21.72
N MET A 146 16.97 -13.77 -20.47
CA MET A 146 17.68 -14.37 -19.34
C MET A 146 17.76 -15.90 -19.47
N HIS A 147 16.68 -16.61 -19.82
CA HIS A 147 16.73 -18.07 -19.91
C HIS A 147 17.74 -18.56 -20.95
N TYR A 148 17.74 -18.02 -22.17
CA TYR A 148 18.69 -18.45 -23.19
C TYR A 148 20.12 -18.00 -22.88
N LEU A 149 20.29 -16.84 -22.26
CA LEU A 149 21.60 -16.39 -21.79
C LEU A 149 22.12 -17.23 -20.62
N GLY A 150 21.22 -17.70 -19.76
CA GLY A 150 21.50 -18.67 -18.70
C GLY A 150 21.91 -20.03 -19.26
N ASN A 151 21.21 -20.52 -20.30
CA ASN A 151 21.63 -21.73 -21.01
C ASN A 151 22.96 -21.54 -21.73
N ALA A 152 23.21 -20.37 -22.34
CA ALA A 152 24.50 -20.04 -22.95
C ALA A 152 25.64 -19.95 -21.93
N SER A 153 25.32 -19.79 -20.63
CA SER A 153 26.33 -19.85 -19.57
C SER A 153 26.78 -21.29 -19.25
N ILE A 154 26.07 -22.32 -19.72
CA ILE A 154 26.46 -23.72 -19.56
C ILE A 154 27.73 -23.98 -20.39
N ASN A 155 28.83 -24.33 -19.72
CA ASN A 155 30.14 -24.44 -20.36
C ASN A 155 30.48 -25.87 -20.81
N ASN A 156 29.87 -26.86 -20.19
CA ASN A 156 30.23 -28.27 -20.38
C ASN A 156 29.30 -29.04 -21.36
N TYR A 157 28.24 -28.39 -21.86
CA TYR A 157 27.27 -28.95 -22.79
C TYR A 157 26.96 -27.99 -23.93
N VAL A 158 26.71 -28.52 -25.13
CA VAL A 158 25.98 -27.81 -26.18
C VAL A 158 24.48 -28.03 -25.96
N CYS A 159 23.73 -26.95 -25.83
CA CYS A 159 22.27 -26.99 -25.80
C CYS A 159 21.70 -26.99 -27.22
N ILE A 160 20.93 -28.03 -27.56
CA ILE A 160 20.22 -28.15 -28.83
C ILE A 160 18.75 -27.84 -28.57
N TYR A 161 18.21 -26.80 -29.22
CA TYR A 161 16.86 -26.29 -28.97
C TYR A 161 15.87 -26.74 -30.04
N ASN A 162 14.71 -27.24 -29.61
CA ASN A 162 13.57 -27.43 -30.50
C ASN A 162 12.87 -26.09 -30.78
N ILE A 163 12.77 -25.72 -32.06
CA ILE A 163 12.18 -24.45 -32.53
C ILE A 163 10.75 -24.28 -32.00
N ALA A 164 9.93 -25.35 -31.96
CA ALA A 164 8.55 -25.26 -31.49
C ALA A 164 8.48 -24.85 -30.01
N ASN A 165 9.35 -25.42 -29.17
CA ASN A 165 9.46 -25.06 -27.76
C ASN A 165 10.01 -23.64 -27.57
N VAL A 166 10.97 -23.21 -28.39
CA VAL A 166 11.52 -21.85 -28.33
C VAL A 166 10.43 -20.81 -28.60
N VAL A 167 9.66 -21.02 -29.67
CA VAL A 167 8.54 -20.15 -30.04
C VAL A 167 7.43 -20.21 -28.99
N GLY A 168 7.06 -21.41 -28.52
CA GLY A 168 6.06 -21.58 -27.47
C GLY A 168 6.44 -20.89 -26.16
N ALA A 169 7.69 -21.05 -25.73
CA ALA A 169 8.24 -20.38 -24.55
C ALA A 169 8.19 -18.85 -24.69
N ALA A 170 8.57 -18.31 -25.86
CA ALA A 170 8.49 -16.88 -26.14
C ALA A 170 7.04 -16.35 -26.09
N LEU A 171 6.09 -17.07 -26.69
CA LEU A 171 4.68 -16.72 -26.66
C LEU A 171 4.13 -16.76 -25.23
N ILE A 172 4.45 -17.80 -24.45
CA ILE A 172 4.05 -17.90 -23.04
C ILE A 172 4.57 -16.69 -22.25
N ALA A 173 5.86 -16.37 -22.36
CA ALA A 173 6.45 -15.27 -21.61
C ALA A 173 5.81 -13.92 -21.95
N VAL A 174 5.63 -13.61 -23.23
CA VAL A 174 5.05 -12.31 -23.65
C VAL A 174 3.57 -12.25 -23.29
N ALA A 175 2.77 -13.25 -23.66
CA ALA A 175 1.33 -13.24 -23.42
C ALA A 175 1.01 -13.23 -21.92
N ALA A 176 1.65 -14.10 -21.13
CA ALA A 176 1.41 -14.15 -19.69
C ALA A 176 1.91 -12.88 -18.97
N SER A 177 3.01 -12.27 -19.42
CA SER A 177 3.47 -10.98 -18.86
C SER A 177 2.49 -9.84 -19.16
N ILE A 178 1.96 -9.77 -20.38
CA ILE A 178 0.94 -8.77 -20.76
C ILE A 178 -0.33 -8.97 -19.92
N ILE A 179 -0.82 -10.21 -19.78
CA ILE A 179 -2.00 -10.53 -18.96
C ILE A 179 -1.75 -10.13 -17.50
N ALA A 180 -0.62 -10.52 -16.93
CA ALA A 180 -0.32 -10.26 -15.54
C ALA A 180 -0.16 -8.77 -15.24
N LEU A 181 0.46 -8.00 -16.14
CA LEU A 181 0.54 -6.54 -16.04
C LEU A 181 -0.82 -5.87 -16.26
N SER A 182 -1.62 -6.36 -17.21
CA SER A 182 -2.99 -5.85 -17.43
C SER A 182 -3.83 -5.99 -16.17
N LEU A 183 -3.82 -7.17 -15.54
CA LEU A 183 -4.52 -7.42 -14.29
C LEU A 183 -3.95 -6.59 -13.14
N PHE A 184 -2.62 -6.43 -13.07
CA PHE A 184 -2.00 -5.53 -12.10
C PHE A 184 -2.55 -4.11 -12.22
N PHE A 185 -2.61 -3.53 -13.43
CA PHE A 185 -3.10 -2.16 -13.64
C PHE A 185 -4.60 -2.01 -13.45
N VAL A 186 -5.40 -2.95 -13.96
CA VAL A 186 -6.86 -2.95 -13.77
C VAL A 186 -7.22 -3.08 -12.29
N PHE A 187 -6.50 -3.91 -11.54
CA PHE A 187 -6.76 -4.11 -10.11
C PHE A 187 -6.02 -3.13 -9.20
N ARG A 188 -5.08 -2.33 -9.73
CA ARG A 188 -4.29 -1.34 -8.96
C ARG A 188 -5.16 -0.33 -8.22
N ALA A 189 -6.28 0.07 -8.82
CA ALA A 189 -7.21 1.01 -8.20
C ALA A 189 -7.99 0.33 -7.03
N GLY A 190 -8.36 -0.94 -7.17
CA GLY A 190 -9.09 -1.69 -6.13
C GLY A 190 -8.20 -2.42 -5.11
N TRP A 191 -6.89 -2.18 -5.11
CA TRP A 191 -5.92 -2.98 -4.37
C TRP A 191 -5.82 -2.66 -2.89
N THR A 192 -6.12 -1.43 -2.53
CA THR A 192 -6.23 -1.00 -1.14
C THR A 192 -7.16 -1.97 -0.39
N ASN A 193 -8.25 -2.43 -1.00
CA ASN A 193 -9.28 -3.22 -0.31
C ASN A 193 -9.15 -4.76 -0.48
N SER A 194 -8.21 -5.30 -1.26
CA SER A 194 -8.19 -6.76 -1.54
C SER A 194 -6.81 -7.33 -1.90
N TRP A 195 -6.11 -7.86 -0.89
CA TRP A 195 -4.80 -8.51 -1.00
C TRP A 195 -4.78 -9.72 -1.96
N TRP A 196 -5.90 -10.43 -2.09
CA TRP A 196 -6.04 -11.58 -3.00
C TRP A 196 -5.81 -11.22 -4.47
N LYS A 197 -6.27 -10.04 -4.92
CA LYS A 197 -6.06 -9.58 -6.30
C LYS A 197 -4.57 -9.40 -6.63
N ARG A 198 -3.78 -9.03 -5.63
CA ARG A 198 -2.33 -8.91 -5.76
C ARG A 198 -1.65 -10.27 -5.88
N ILE A 199 -2.11 -11.25 -5.10
CA ILE A 199 -1.60 -12.62 -5.21
C ILE A 199 -1.87 -13.20 -6.59
N ILE A 200 -3.05 -12.96 -7.17
CA ILE A 200 -3.37 -13.44 -8.53
C ILE A 200 -2.35 -12.93 -9.56
N SER A 201 -2.03 -11.63 -9.54
CA SER A 201 -1.04 -11.07 -10.47
C SER A 201 0.37 -11.63 -10.24
N ALA A 202 0.78 -11.82 -8.97
CA ALA A 202 2.06 -12.43 -8.63
C ALA A 202 2.15 -13.90 -9.10
N VAL A 203 1.08 -14.67 -8.92
CA VAL A 203 0.96 -16.06 -9.40
C VAL A 203 1.07 -16.13 -10.91
N LEU A 204 0.42 -15.22 -11.65
CA LEU A 204 0.52 -15.18 -13.11
C LEU A 204 1.91 -14.78 -13.60
N LEU A 205 2.59 -13.83 -12.94
CA LEU A 205 3.98 -13.47 -13.26
C LEU A 205 4.93 -14.65 -12.99
N ALA A 206 4.80 -15.31 -11.84
CA ALA A 206 5.60 -16.50 -11.53
C ALA A 206 5.31 -17.65 -12.50
N GLY A 207 4.05 -17.81 -12.89
CA GLY A 207 3.62 -18.74 -13.93
C GLY A 207 4.21 -18.41 -15.30
N ALA A 208 4.32 -17.14 -15.67
CA ALA A 208 4.97 -16.71 -16.91
C ALA A 208 6.45 -17.12 -16.94
N VAL A 209 7.17 -16.86 -15.85
CA VAL A 209 8.60 -17.20 -15.72
C VAL A 209 8.80 -18.71 -15.70
N SER A 210 8.09 -19.42 -14.83
CA SER A 210 8.23 -20.87 -14.66
C SER A 210 7.73 -21.64 -15.88
N GLY A 211 6.55 -21.29 -16.39
CA GLY A 211 5.95 -21.90 -17.57
C GLY A 211 6.84 -21.75 -18.80
N MET A 212 7.40 -20.55 -19.03
CA MET A 212 8.39 -20.35 -20.09
C MET A 212 9.62 -21.23 -19.89
N HIS A 213 10.21 -21.21 -18.68
CA HIS A 213 11.41 -21.99 -18.37
C HIS A 213 11.21 -23.48 -18.63
N TRP A 214 10.14 -24.09 -18.12
CA TRP A 214 9.90 -25.54 -18.30
C TRP A 214 9.50 -25.88 -19.75
N CYS A 215 8.79 -25.00 -20.45
CA CYS A 215 8.50 -25.18 -21.87
C CYS A 215 9.80 -25.20 -22.71
N ALA A 216 10.71 -24.26 -22.47
CA ALA A 216 12.00 -24.21 -23.15
C ALA A 216 12.93 -25.37 -22.73
N SER A 217 12.99 -25.67 -21.43
CA SER A 217 13.79 -26.76 -20.87
C SER A 217 13.36 -28.09 -21.47
N THR A 218 12.06 -28.44 -21.47
CA THR A 218 11.57 -29.70 -22.09
C THR A 218 11.89 -29.83 -23.59
N GLY A 219 12.11 -28.72 -24.30
CA GLY A 219 12.57 -28.71 -25.70
C GLY A 219 14.08 -28.69 -25.89
N THR A 220 14.88 -28.71 -24.82
CA THR A 220 16.35 -28.62 -24.88
C THR A 220 17.01 -29.98 -24.65
N SER A 221 17.87 -30.38 -25.58
CA SER A 221 18.74 -31.56 -25.46
C SER A 221 20.18 -31.14 -25.17
N TYR A 222 20.92 -31.97 -24.44
CA TYR A 222 22.27 -31.65 -23.96
C TYR A 222 23.29 -32.64 -24.55
N LYS A 223 24.25 -32.12 -25.32
CA LYS A 223 25.39 -32.89 -25.86
C LYS A 223 26.65 -32.55 -25.08
N LEU A 224 27.28 -33.54 -24.43
CA LEU A 224 28.45 -33.35 -23.58
C LEU A 224 29.67 -32.92 -24.43
N ILE A 225 30.42 -31.93 -23.95
CA ILE A 225 31.68 -31.47 -24.59
C ILE A 225 32.88 -31.66 -23.65
N ALA A 226 32.68 -31.41 -22.36
CA ALA A 226 33.70 -31.48 -21.32
C ALA A 226 33.09 -31.92 -20.00
N LEU A 227 33.89 -32.40 -19.06
CA LEU A 227 33.43 -32.71 -17.70
C LEU A 227 33.43 -31.45 -16.82
N ALA A 228 32.61 -31.48 -15.77
CA ALA A 228 32.59 -30.40 -14.78
C ALA A 228 33.91 -30.41 -13.97
N GLY A 229 34.71 -29.35 -14.05
CA GLY A 229 35.95 -29.24 -13.26
C GLY A 229 37.13 -28.49 -13.89
N ASP A 230 37.04 -28.09 -15.16
CA ASP A 230 38.12 -27.32 -15.80
C ASP A 230 37.98 -25.80 -15.55
N ASN A 231 39.10 -25.09 -15.52
CA ASN A 231 39.30 -23.77 -14.92
C ASN A 231 38.22 -22.69 -15.23
N ASN A 232 37.92 -21.86 -14.23
CA ASN A 232 37.02 -20.68 -14.27
C ASN A 232 35.50 -20.96 -14.41
N GLN A 233 35.05 -22.13 -13.94
CA GLN A 233 33.64 -22.51 -13.89
C GLN A 233 33.07 -22.31 -12.48
N LEU A 234 31.89 -21.67 -12.38
CA LEU A 234 31.12 -21.70 -11.14
C LEU A 234 30.62 -23.12 -10.92
N SER A 235 31.03 -23.71 -9.81
CA SER A 235 30.50 -24.98 -9.36
C SER A 235 29.00 -24.85 -9.19
N ARG A 236 28.29 -25.96 -9.46
CA ARG A 236 26.89 -26.14 -9.11
C ARG A 236 26.60 -25.55 -7.72
N ASN A 237 27.44 -25.86 -6.74
CA ASN A 237 27.19 -25.52 -5.34
C ASN A 237 27.31 -24.02 -5.07
N GLU A 238 28.19 -23.32 -5.78
CA GLU A 238 28.35 -21.87 -5.66
C GLU A 238 27.11 -21.14 -6.19
N THR A 239 26.57 -21.56 -7.33
CA THR A 239 25.32 -20.96 -7.86
C THR A 239 24.15 -21.18 -6.90
N VAL A 240 24.08 -22.34 -6.24
CA VAL A 240 23.06 -22.61 -5.22
C VAL A 240 23.24 -21.73 -3.98
N ILE A 241 24.47 -21.54 -3.50
CA ILE A 241 24.74 -20.66 -2.35
C ILE A 241 24.28 -19.23 -2.66
N VAL A 242 24.64 -18.70 -3.84
CA VAL A 242 24.20 -17.36 -4.28
C VAL A 242 22.68 -17.27 -4.32
N VAL A 243 22.01 -18.26 -4.90
CA VAL A 243 20.54 -18.29 -4.98
C VAL A 243 19.89 -18.37 -3.59
N ILE A 244 20.42 -19.17 -2.67
CA ILE A 244 19.93 -19.26 -1.30
C ILE A 244 20.08 -17.89 -0.61
N CYS A 245 21.24 -17.25 -0.70
CA CYS A 245 21.48 -15.93 -0.13
C CYS A 245 20.50 -14.88 -0.68
N LEU A 246 20.29 -14.83 -2.00
CA LEU A 246 19.35 -13.90 -2.62
C LEU A 246 17.89 -14.19 -2.22
N SER A 247 17.51 -15.47 -2.15
CA SER A 247 16.14 -15.88 -1.77
C SER A 247 15.84 -15.57 -0.30
N VAL A 248 16.78 -15.86 0.61
CA VAL A 248 16.67 -15.50 2.03
C VAL A 248 16.60 -13.98 2.19
N GLY A 249 17.45 -13.24 1.47
CA GLY A 249 17.38 -11.77 1.43
C GLY A 249 16.01 -11.25 1.00
N ALA A 250 15.42 -11.83 -0.05
CA ALA A 250 14.07 -11.50 -0.52
C ALA A 250 13.00 -11.72 0.57
N CYS A 251 13.05 -12.88 1.24
CA CYS A 251 12.15 -13.23 2.33
C CYS A 251 12.26 -12.24 3.50
N LEU A 252 13.49 -11.85 3.87
CA LEU A 252 13.72 -10.86 4.93
C LEU A 252 13.19 -9.48 4.56
N VAL A 253 13.35 -9.05 3.31
CA VAL A 253 12.78 -7.78 2.82
C VAL A 253 11.25 -7.81 2.89
N MET A 254 10.62 -8.90 2.42
CA MET A 254 9.17 -9.08 2.51
C MET A 254 8.66 -9.09 3.95
N ALA A 255 9.33 -9.82 4.84
CA ALA A 255 8.99 -9.87 6.25
C ALA A 255 9.14 -8.49 6.91
N SER A 256 10.22 -7.77 6.62
CA SER A 256 10.46 -6.41 7.13
C SER A 256 9.36 -5.45 6.69
N PHE A 257 8.91 -5.58 5.44
CA PHE A 257 7.83 -4.77 4.91
C PHE A 257 6.48 -5.12 5.55
N ALA A 258 6.15 -6.40 5.68
CA ALA A 258 4.92 -6.84 6.34
C ALA A 258 4.88 -6.34 7.81
N MET A 259 6.00 -6.46 8.53
CA MET A 259 6.14 -5.91 9.88
C MET A 259 6.00 -4.39 9.90
N TYR A 260 6.58 -3.67 8.93
CA TYR A 260 6.45 -2.22 8.82
C TYR A 260 4.99 -1.80 8.62
N THR A 261 4.27 -2.42 7.69
CA THR A 261 2.84 -2.15 7.44
C THR A 261 1.98 -2.50 8.66
N ALA A 262 2.23 -3.65 9.30
CA ALA A 262 1.53 -4.04 10.53
C ALA A 262 1.76 -3.02 11.66
N ARG A 263 3.00 -2.54 11.84
CA ARG A 263 3.33 -1.50 12.82
C ARG A 263 2.65 -0.17 12.51
N ILE A 264 2.54 0.21 11.23
CA ILE A 264 1.78 1.40 10.82
C ILE A 264 0.32 1.22 11.21
N MET A 265 -0.31 0.12 10.82
CA MET A 265 -1.71 -0.14 11.13
C MET A 265 -1.97 -0.12 12.64
N GLN A 266 -1.09 -0.73 13.44
CA GLN A 266 -1.17 -0.66 14.91
C GLN A 266 -1.03 0.77 15.44
N ARG A 267 -0.11 1.58 14.88
CA ARG A 267 0.02 2.99 15.27
C ARG A 267 -1.24 3.79 14.97
N TYR A 268 -1.83 3.62 13.79
CA TYR A 268 -3.09 4.28 13.43
C TYR A 268 -4.25 3.83 14.33
N ALA A 269 -4.33 2.54 14.66
CA ALA A 269 -5.33 2.02 15.61
C ALA A 269 -5.12 2.59 17.03
N SER A 270 -3.87 2.72 17.50
CA SER A 270 -3.59 3.35 18.80
C SER A 270 -3.95 4.85 18.81
N LYS A 271 -3.74 5.54 17.69
CA LYS A 271 -4.15 6.94 17.49
C LYS A 271 -5.66 7.12 17.46
N ALA A 272 -6.42 6.08 17.12
CA ALA A 272 -7.89 6.17 17.05
C ALA A 272 -8.56 6.44 18.41
N GLN A 273 -7.83 6.26 19.52
CA GLN A 273 -8.29 6.57 20.87
C GLN A 273 -7.95 8.01 21.30
N GLN A 274 -7.28 8.77 20.43
CA GLN A 274 -6.66 10.05 20.74
C GLN A 274 -7.36 11.21 20.03
N VAL A 275 -6.93 12.45 20.32
CA VAL A 275 -7.35 13.62 19.53
C VAL A 275 -6.38 13.77 18.36
N VAL A 276 -6.90 13.57 17.14
CA VAL A 276 -6.11 13.47 15.92
C VAL A 276 -6.58 14.48 14.89
N LEU A 277 -5.63 15.07 14.19
CA LEU A 277 -5.83 15.92 13.02
C LEU A 277 -5.46 15.13 11.76
N ALA A 278 -6.37 15.00 10.80
CA ALA A 278 -6.11 14.37 9.51
C ALA A 278 -6.19 15.40 8.38
N ALA A 279 -5.44 15.18 7.30
CA ALA A 279 -5.54 15.97 6.08
C ALA A 279 -6.44 15.25 5.05
N ALA A 280 -7.55 15.87 4.69
CA ALA A 280 -8.42 15.45 3.61
C ALA A 280 -8.18 16.36 2.39
N VAL A 281 -7.21 15.96 1.58
CA VAL A 281 -6.80 16.71 0.37
C VAL A 281 -7.45 16.08 -0.85
N PHE A 282 -8.22 16.85 -1.61
CA PHE A 282 -8.95 16.36 -2.78
C PHE A 282 -8.38 16.93 -4.07
N ASP A 283 -8.43 16.15 -5.15
CA ASP A 283 -8.15 16.65 -6.49
C ASP A 283 -9.42 17.20 -7.18
N LYS A 284 -9.25 17.73 -8.39
CA LYS A 284 -10.36 18.23 -9.24
C LYS A 284 -11.42 17.17 -9.62
N HIS A 285 -11.13 15.89 -9.39
CA HIS A 285 -12.03 14.78 -9.70
C HIS A 285 -12.71 14.23 -8.43
N GLY A 286 -12.48 14.83 -7.26
CA GLY A 286 -13.04 14.36 -5.99
C GLY A 286 -12.33 13.14 -5.40
N ARG A 287 -11.14 12.79 -5.92
CA ARG A 287 -10.30 11.73 -5.36
C ARG A 287 -9.56 12.27 -4.14
N VAL A 288 -9.38 11.43 -3.12
CA VAL A 288 -8.72 11.84 -1.86
C VAL A 288 -7.26 11.39 -1.82
N LEU A 289 -6.41 12.24 -1.26
CA LEU A 289 -5.00 11.96 -1.04
C LEU A 289 -4.81 10.92 0.07
N VAL A 290 -4.13 9.84 -0.25
CA VAL A 290 -3.80 8.76 0.67
C VAL A 290 -2.34 8.35 0.56
N SER A 291 -1.82 7.75 1.63
CA SER A 291 -0.55 7.03 1.59
C SER A 291 -0.67 5.78 0.70
N PRO A 292 0.45 5.10 0.35
CA PRO A 292 0.41 3.85 -0.39
C PRO A 292 -0.42 2.75 0.32
N ASP A 293 -0.56 2.85 1.64
CA ASP A 293 -1.35 1.95 2.48
C ASP A 293 -2.85 2.32 2.52
N GLY A 294 -3.27 3.38 1.82
CA GLY A 294 -4.68 3.79 1.71
C GLY A 294 -5.19 4.62 2.88
N LEU A 295 -4.30 5.17 3.71
CA LEU A 295 -4.64 5.95 4.89
C LEU A 295 -4.45 7.44 4.64
N LEU A 296 -5.24 8.26 5.33
CA LEU A 296 -5.09 9.70 5.31
C LEU A 296 -3.82 10.12 6.09
N PRO A 297 -3.09 11.16 5.64
CA PRO A 297 -2.07 11.79 6.46
C PRO A 297 -2.70 12.28 7.77
N SER A 298 -2.13 11.88 8.91
CA SER A 298 -2.65 12.27 10.22
C SER A 298 -1.55 12.56 11.24
N GLU A 299 -1.83 13.51 12.14
CA GLU A 299 -1.03 13.83 13.32
C GLU A 299 -1.83 13.82 14.61
N LYS A 300 -1.15 13.41 15.69
CA LYS A 300 -1.73 13.42 17.03
C LYS A 300 -1.63 14.84 17.59
N ILE A 301 -2.72 15.36 18.14
CA ILE A 301 -2.72 16.60 18.92
C ILE A 301 -2.41 16.25 20.38
N THR A 302 -3.22 15.38 20.99
CA THR A 302 -3.04 14.94 22.38
C THR A 302 -3.54 13.51 22.56
N ASP A 303 -3.06 12.82 23.61
CA ASP A 303 -3.47 11.45 23.95
C ASP A 303 -4.95 11.35 24.35
N SER A 304 -5.48 12.35 25.05
CA SER A 304 -6.89 12.48 25.37
C SER A 304 -7.25 13.94 25.58
N PHE A 305 -8.52 14.29 25.33
CA PHE A 305 -9.05 15.57 25.78
C PHE A 305 -9.40 15.44 27.27
N LEU A 306 -8.87 16.37 28.08
CA LEU A 306 -9.11 16.40 29.52
C LEU A 306 -10.24 17.39 29.81
N GLU A 307 -11.40 16.86 30.19
CA GLU A 307 -12.59 17.65 30.51
C GLU A 307 -12.38 18.36 31.87
N LYS A 308 -12.54 19.68 31.91
CA LYS A 308 -12.45 20.44 33.17
C LYS A 308 -13.66 20.24 34.06
N THR A 309 -14.82 20.00 33.44
CA THR A 309 -16.09 19.74 34.13
C THR A 309 -16.83 18.58 33.46
N PRO A 310 -17.72 17.86 34.16
CA PRO A 310 -18.51 16.76 33.58
C PRO A 310 -19.45 17.16 32.42
N GLN A 311 -19.60 18.46 32.18
CA GLN A 311 -20.40 19.00 31.07
C GLN A 311 -19.54 19.45 29.89
N ASP A 312 -18.22 19.44 30.04
CA ASP A 312 -17.24 19.96 29.11
C ASP A 312 -16.82 18.88 28.10
N SER A 313 -17.75 18.49 27.22
CA SER A 313 -17.45 17.54 26.15
C SER A 313 -16.81 18.24 24.95
N PHE A 314 -15.70 17.71 24.43
CA PHE A 314 -15.05 18.23 23.24
C PHE A 314 -15.90 18.00 21.99
N THR A 315 -16.68 19.03 21.65
CA THR A 315 -17.62 19.05 20.52
C THR A 315 -17.40 20.31 19.68
N VAL A 316 -18.11 20.42 18.56
CA VAL A 316 -18.05 21.60 17.68
C VAL A 316 -18.47 22.89 18.37
N ALA A 317 -19.24 22.82 19.46
CA ALA A 317 -19.65 23.97 20.26
C ALA A 317 -18.56 24.45 21.24
N HIS A 318 -17.45 23.72 21.38
CA HIS A 318 -16.42 24.01 22.36
C HIS A 318 -15.60 25.26 21.96
N PRO A 319 -15.26 26.18 22.88
CA PRO A 319 -14.51 27.41 22.56
C PRO A 319 -13.15 27.14 21.90
N LEU A 320 -12.44 26.07 22.29
CA LEU A 320 -11.21 25.65 21.62
C LEU A 320 -11.45 25.26 20.16
N PHE A 321 -12.55 24.57 19.86
CA PHE A 321 -12.88 24.22 18.47
C PHE A 321 -13.15 25.48 17.65
N HIS A 322 -13.93 26.43 18.17
CA HIS A 322 -14.16 27.71 17.49
C HIS A 322 -12.84 28.47 17.23
N TRP A 323 -11.92 28.48 18.19
CA TRP A 323 -10.60 29.09 18.00
C TRP A 323 -9.81 28.36 16.91
N MET A 324 -9.74 27.03 16.94
CA MET A 324 -9.02 26.23 15.92
C MET A 324 -9.64 26.42 14.52
N PHE A 325 -10.96 26.52 14.45
CA PHE A 325 -11.70 26.78 13.22
C PHE A 325 -11.33 28.13 12.61
N GLN A 326 -11.23 29.18 13.43
CA GLN A 326 -10.76 30.51 13.01
C GLN A 326 -9.27 30.50 12.65
N ALA A 327 -8.43 29.90 13.50
CA ALA A 327 -6.98 29.75 13.30
C ALA A 327 -6.66 29.10 11.95
N SER A 328 -7.37 28.02 11.61
CA SER A 328 -7.15 27.28 10.36
C SER A 328 -7.45 28.06 9.08
N ARG A 329 -8.18 29.18 9.19
CA ARG A 329 -8.49 30.08 8.06
C ARG A 329 -7.48 31.20 7.92
N ASN A 330 -6.61 31.39 8.91
CA ASN A 330 -5.58 32.41 8.90
C ASN A 330 -4.21 31.85 9.29
N TRP A 331 -3.77 30.81 8.57
CA TRP A 331 -2.46 30.20 8.76
C TRP A 331 -1.29 31.17 8.57
N SER A 332 -1.47 32.21 7.75
CA SER A 332 -0.44 33.22 7.49
C SER A 332 0.06 33.91 8.77
N SER A 333 -0.87 34.19 9.70
CA SER A 333 -0.53 34.79 10.98
C SER A 333 0.20 33.80 11.90
N ILE A 334 -0.23 32.53 11.89
CA ILE A 334 0.34 31.47 12.73
C ILE A 334 1.74 31.06 12.26
N THR A 335 2.00 31.08 10.95
CA THR A 335 3.31 30.73 10.39
C THR A 335 4.43 31.61 10.93
N SER A 336 4.14 32.87 11.30
CA SER A 336 5.14 33.76 11.89
C SER A 336 5.58 33.37 13.30
N ILE A 337 4.70 32.70 14.06
CA ILE A 337 4.91 32.34 15.47
C ILE A 337 5.17 30.85 15.71
N ILE A 338 5.05 30.02 14.66
CA ILE A 338 5.10 28.55 14.78
C ILE A 338 6.42 28.05 15.38
N ASN A 339 7.54 28.68 15.03
CA ASN A 339 8.85 28.37 15.61
C ASN A 339 8.90 28.65 17.13
N GLY A 340 8.24 29.73 17.57
CA GLY A 340 8.10 30.06 18.98
C GLY A 340 7.24 29.03 19.73
N ILE A 341 6.14 28.61 19.11
CA ILE A 341 5.27 27.55 19.64
C ILE A 341 6.03 26.24 19.79
N SER A 342 6.76 25.82 18.75
CA SER A 342 7.55 24.57 18.76
C SER A 342 8.63 24.61 19.86
N ASN A 343 9.31 25.75 20.01
CA ASN A 343 10.27 25.95 21.10
C ASN A 343 9.60 25.88 22.47
N HIS A 344 8.44 26.51 22.68
CA HIS A 344 7.72 26.44 23.96
C HIS A 344 7.30 25.01 24.30
N LEU A 345 6.68 24.30 23.36
CA LEU A 345 6.25 22.91 23.55
C LEU A 345 7.42 21.97 23.89
N SER A 346 8.60 22.20 23.31
CA SER A 346 9.79 21.39 23.59
C SER A 346 10.32 21.49 25.03
N HIS A 347 9.98 22.57 25.75
CA HIS A 347 10.38 22.80 27.14
C HIS A 347 9.37 22.25 28.16
N LEU A 348 8.16 21.85 27.72
CA LEU A 348 7.16 21.27 28.61
C LEU A 348 7.56 19.85 29.06
N PRO A 349 7.10 19.39 30.24
CA PRO A 349 7.37 18.03 30.69
C PRO A 349 6.73 16.99 29.75
N HIS A 350 7.48 15.94 29.41
CA HIS A 350 7.03 14.87 28.50
C HIS A 350 6.77 13.56 29.26
N ASN A 351 5.79 12.77 28.80
CA ASN A 351 5.52 11.41 29.25
C ASN A 351 6.59 10.46 28.70
N GLY A 352 7.68 10.25 29.44
CA GLY A 352 8.72 9.25 29.12
C GLY A 352 10.14 9.71 29.43
N ARG A 353 11.09 8.78 29.39
CA ARG A 353 12.52 9.01 29.72
C ARG A 353 13.31 9.75 28.63
N ASP A 354 12.68 10.02 27.48
CA ASP A 354 13.31 10.56 26.27
C ASP A 354 12.48 11.74 25.73
N ASN A 355 13.04 12.95 25.77
CA ASN A 355 12.39 14.23 25.48
C ASN A 355 11.84 14.34 24.04
N SER A 356 12.21 13.42 23.17
CA SER A 356 11.95 13.53 21.72
C SER A 356 10.75 12.71 21.24
N ARG A 357 10.16 11.84 22.09
CA ARG A 357 9.14 10.85 21.67
C ARG A 357 7.95 10.68 22.61
N GLY A 358 7.97 11.26 23.81
CA GLY A 358 6.84 11.26 24.75
C GLY A 358 5.74 12.23 24.32
N GLY A 359 4.47 11.95 24.63
CA GLY A 359 3.43 12.99 24.57
C GLY A 359 3.66 14.04 25.68
N ILE A 360 3.29 15.30 25.46
CA ILE A 360 3.38 16.32 26.51
C ILE A 360 2.50 15.90 27.69
N LYS A 361 3.04 15.99 28.91
CA LYS A 361 2.35 15.65 30.14
C LYS A 361 1.38 16.77 30.49
N LEU A 362 0.11 16.56 30.17
CA LEU A 362 -0.97 17.55 30.39
C LEU A 362 -1.62 17.48 31.78
N ILE A 363 -1.23 16.48 32.59
CA ILE A 363 -1.67 16.28 33.97
C ILE A 363 -0.44 16.33 34.87
N THR A 364 -0.49 17.13 35.93
CA THR A 364 0.59 17.21 36.93
C THR A 364 0.74 15.88 37.69
N ASP A 365 1.86 15.71 38.40
CA ASP A 365 2.07 14.53 39.26
C ASP A 365 1.01 14.37 40.36
N HIS A 366 0.25 15.43 40.63
CA HIS A 366 -0.84 15.47 41.60
C HIS A 366 -2.22 15.17 40.99
N GLY A 367 -2.30 14.85 39.70
CA GLY A 367 -3.56 14.51 39.03
C GLY A 367 -4.38 15.72 38.56
N GLU A 368 -3.83 16.93 38.65
CA GLU A 368 -4.50 18.17 38.21
C GLU A 368 -4.11 18.55 36.78
N LEU A 369 -4.99 19.27 36.07
CA LEU A 369 -4.67 19.82 34.75
C LEU A 369 -3.51 20.83 34.85
N ILE A 370 -2.61 20.80 33.87
CA ILE A 370 -1.53 21.80 33.77
C ILE A 370 -2.10 23.22 33.64
N GLU A 371 -1.43 24.19 34.26
CA GLU A 371 -1.75 25.61 34.06
C GLU A 371 -1.71 25.96 32.57
N ASN A 372 -2.64 26.82 32.13
CA ASN A 372 -2.78 27.21 30.73
C ASN A 372 -3.02 26.05 29.75
N TYR A 373 -3.65 24.95 30.19
CA TYR A 373 -4.06 23.83 29.33
C TYR A 373 -4.68 24.27 27.98
N ASP A 374 -5.56 25.27 27.99
CA ASP A 374 -6.21 25.77 26.78
C ASP A 374 -5.22 26.37 25.78
N VAL A 375 -4.17 27.06 26.26
CA VAL A 375 -3.12 27.63 25.42
C VAL A 375 -2.25 26.51 24.85
N ILE A 376 -1.83 25.57 25.70
CA ILE A 376 -1.03 24.41 25.29
C ILE A 376 -1.79 23.56 24.26
N PHE A 377 -3.10 23.39 24.42
CA PHE A 377 -3.93 22.65 23.47
C PHE A 377 -3.99 23.34 22.10
N ARG A 378 -4.11 24.68 22.07
CA ARG A 378 -4.06 25.48 20.84
C ARG A 378 -2.71 25.36 20.15
N GLU A 379 -1.63 25.38 20.92
CA GLU A 379 -0.27 25.20 20.44
C GLU A 379 -0.04 23.79 19.87
N LEU A 380 -0.52 22.75 20.55
CA LEU A 380 -0.49 21.36 20.08
C LEU A 380 -1.25 21.19 18.76
N PHE A 381 -2.38 21.89 18.58
CA PHE A 381 -3.09 21.92 17.30
C PHE A 381 -2.24 22.54 16.19
N CYS A 382 -1.59 23.69 16.44
CA CYS A 382 -0.71 24.32 15.47
C CYS A 382 0.49 23.43 15.12
N ALA A 383 1.12 22.80 16.12
CA ALA A 383 2.22 21.86 15.93
C ALA A 383 1.78 20.61 15.14
N ALA A 384 0.57 20.09 15.38
CA ALA A 384 0.03 18.98 14.60
C ALA A 384 -0.24 19.38 13.13
N ALA A 385 -0.71 20.61 12.87
CA ALA A 385 -0.90 21.13 11.53
C ALA A 385 0.45 21.33 10.80
N GLU A 386 1.48 21.81 11.49
CA GLU A 386 2.85 21.90 10.97
C GLU A 386 3.43 20.51 10.68
N GLY A 387 3.31 19.55 11.59
CA GLY A 387 3.76 18.17 11.38
C GLY A 387 3.06 17.49 10.18
N LEU A 388 1.79 17.82 9.94
CA LEU A 388 1.08 17.40 8.72
C LEU A 388 1.67 18.04 7.47
N ALA A 389 1.97 19.33 7.52
CA ALA A 389 2.59 20.06 6.42
C ALA A 389 3.98 19.48 6.08
N ASP A 390 4.80 19.19 7.09
CA ASP A 390 6.11 18.55 6.95
C ASP A 390 6.01 17.14 6.36
N LYS A 391 5.06 16.32 6.85
CA LYS A 391 4.78 14.98 6.29
C LYS A 391 4.43 15.03 4.82
N MET A 392 3.57 15.98 4.43
CA MET A 392 3.17 16.18 3.04
C MET A 392 4.21 16.95 2.21
N LYS A 393 5.28 17.46 2.83
CA LYS A 393 6.28 18.36 2.24
C LYS A 393 5.65 19.59 1.59
N THR A 394 4.68 20.18 2.28
CA THR A 394 3.98 21.40 1.89
C THR A 394 4.16 22.49 2.94
N GLN A 395 3.83 23.73 2.61
CA GLN A 395 3.81 24.83 3.59
C GLN A 395 2.56 24.77 4.47
N LEU A 396 2.65 25.26 5.71
CA LEU A 396 1.52 25.32 6.65
C LEU A 396 0.31 26.05 6.05
N THR A 397 0.52 27.13 5.29
CA THR A 397 -0.55 27.88 4.62
C THR A 397 -1.37 27.04 3.65
N ASN A 398 -0.78 25.97 3.13
CA ASN A 398 -1.42 25.09 2.16
C ASN A 398 -1.94 23.80 2.81
N VAL A 399 -1.94 23.65 4.14
CA VAL A 399 -2.38 22.39 4.79
C VAL A 399 -3.89 22.15 4.65
N GLY A 400 -4.68 23.22 4.48
CA GLY A 400 -6.15 23.19 4.39
C GLY A 400 -6.83 23.90 5.56
N VAL A 401 -8.16 23.97 5.54
CA VAL A 401 -8.99 24.61 6.57
C VAL A 401 -9.74 23.58 7.39
N LEU A 402 -10.04 23.87 8.65
CA LEU A 402 -10.74 22.94 9.53
C LEU A 402 -12.19 22.73 9.07
N TRP A 403 -12.58 21.47 8.90
CA TRP A 403 -13.95 21.01 8.68
C TRP A 403 -14.83 21.29 9.90
N ASP A 404 -16.12 21.47 9.68
CA ASP A 404 -17.10 21.90 10.69
C ASP A 404 -17.65 20.75 11.57
N GLU A 405 -17.18 19.51 11.39
CA GLU A 405 -17.56 18.36 12.20
C GLU A 405 -16.34 17.64 12.83
N ILE A 406 -16.55 17.04 14.00
CA ILE A 406 -15.59 16.16 14.67
C ILE A 406 -16.11 14.72 14.57
N LEU A 407 -15.34 13.82 13.97
CA LEU A 407 -15.74 12.42 13.86
C LEU A 407 -15.29 11.63 15.10
N PRO A 408 -16.19 10.88 15.75
CA PRO A 408 -15.81 10.03 16.86
C PRO A 408 -15.07 8.79 16.39
N THR A 409 -13.96 8.48 17.06
CA THR A 409 -13.13 7.30 16.78
C THR A 409 -13.00 6.39 18.00
N GLY A 410 -12.64 5.12 17.77
CA GLY A 410 -12.26 4.18 18.82
C GLY A 410 -13.08 2.89 18.90
N ALA A 411 -12.58 1.91 19.65
CA ALA A 411 -13.10 0.56 19.78
C ALA A 411 -14.36 0.47 20.68
N GLY A 412 -15.47 1.11 20.27
CA GLY A 412 -16.80 0.94 20.89
C GLY A 412 -17.87 0.37 19.94
N GLY A 413 -17.67 0.47 18.62
CA GLY A 413 -18.75 0.27 17.64
C GLY A 413 -19.23 -1.17 17.40
N ARG A 414 -18.51 -2.21 17.84
CA ARG A 414 -18.93 -3.61 17.60
C ARG A 414 -20.20 -4.01 18.36
N ALA A 415 -20.45 -3.41 19.52
CA ALA A 415 -21.67 -3.64 20.28
C ALA A 415 -22.90 -2.95 19.66
N GLN A 416 -22.72 -1.76 19.04
CA GLN A 416 -23.81 -1.02 18.39
C GLN A 416 -24.23 -1.63 17.05
N ALA A 417 -23.29 -2.11 16.23
CA ALA A 417 -23.64 -2.77 14.96
C ALA A 417 -24.49 -4.03 15.17
N GLN A 418 -24.17 -4.84 16.19
CA GLN A 418 -24.96 -6.04 16.53
C GLN A 418 -26.27 -5.73 17.27
N ALA A 419 -26.33 -4.65 18.06
CA ALA A 419 -27.57 -4.23 18.71
C ALA A 419 -28.60 -3.68 17.71
N GLN A 420 -28.14 -3.04 16.63
CA GLN A 420 -29.03 -2.43 15.65
C GLN A 420 -29.46 -3.39 14.54
N ASP A 421 -28.63 -4.37 14.17
CA ASP A 421 -29.08 -5.50 13.31
C ASP A 421 -30.25 -6.26 13.95
N ARG A 422 -30.27 -6.40 15.29
CA ARG A 422 -31.43 -6.94 16.02
C ARG A 422 -32.67 -6.05 15.95
N GLN A 423 -32.54 -4.72 15.89
CA GLN A 423 -33.68 -3.82 15.75
C GLN A 423 -34.26 -3.80 14.34
N THR A 424 -33.43 -3.88 13.29
CA THR A 424 -33.92 -4.04 11.91
C THR A 424 -34.57 -5.39 11.67
N GLN A 425 -34.20 -6.43 12.41
CA GLN A 425 -34.81 -7.76 12.31
C GLN A 425 -36.12 -7.87 13.11
N CYS A 426 -36.21 -7.27 14.31
CA CYS A 426 -37.46 -7.22 15.07
C CYS A 426 -38.52 -6.26 14.48
N GLY A 427 -38.12 -5.26 13.68
CA GLY A 427 -39.06 -4.40 12.95
C GLY A 427 -39.71 -5.05 11.72
N ALA A 428 -39.08 -6.09 11.17
CA ALA A 428 -39.59 -6.82 10.00
C ALA A 428 -40.63 -7.90 10.37
N GLU A 429 -40.62 -8.41 11.60
CA GLU A 429 -41.58 -9.43 12.07
C GLU A 429 -42.92 -8.85 12.55
N HIS A 430 -43.03 -7.53 12.74
CA HIS A 430 -44.28 -6.85 13.11
C HIS A 430 -45.01 -6.16 11.94
N ALA A 431 -44.48 -6.20 10.72
CA ALA A 431 -45.10 -5.63 9.52
C ALA A 431 -45.80 -6.68 8.62
N ALA A 432 -46.08 -7.88 9.15
CA ALA A 432 -46.74 -8.98 8.41
C ALA A 432 -48.16 -9.27 8.92
N GLY A 433 -48.96 -8.23 9.17
CA GLY A 433 -50.37 -8.39 9.52
C GLY A 433 -51.16 -7.09 9.48
N GLY A 434 -51.85 -6.81 8.36
CA GLY A 434 -52.91 -5.80 8.33
C GLY A 434 -53.10 -5.06 6.99
N GLY A 435 -53.99 -5.60 6.15
CA GLY A 435 -55.08 -4.90 5.44
C GLY A 435 -54.83 -3.65 4.56
N ASP A 436 -55.12 -3.83 3.27
CA ASP A 436 -55.56 -2.91 2.20
C ASP A 436 -55.74 -1.40 2.48
N GLY A 437 -55.15 -0.59 1.58
CA GLY A 437 -55.50 0.82 1.37
C GLY A 437 -54.68 1.46 0.24
N GLN A 438 -55.32 1.70 -0.91
CA GLN A 438 -54.79 2.47 -2.05
C GLN A 438 -54.45 3.92 -1.66
N GLY A 439 -53.32 4.46 -2.16
CA GLY A 439 -53.04 5.89 -2.12
C GLY A 439 -51.71 6.31 -2.74
N GLN A 440 -51.80 6.99 -3.89
CA GLN A 440 -50.85 7.92 -4.53
C GLN A 440 -49.32 7.72 -4.38
N ARG A 441 -48.68 7.47 -5.55
CA ARG A 441 -47.29 7.84 -5.83
C ARG A 441 -47.16 9.36 -5.96
N GLY A 442 -46.16 9.95 -5.28
CA GLY A 442 -45.63 11.28 -5.62
C GLY A 442 -44.85 11.97 -4.49
N ALA A 443 -43.58 12.31 -4.77
CA ALA A 443 -42.70 13.31 -4.11
C ALA A 443 -42.43 13.12 -2.60
N ASP A 444 -41.25 13.30 -2.00
CA ASP A 444 -40.08 14.12 -2.29
C ASP A 444 -38.82 13.45 -1.68
N GLY A 445 -37.70 13.52 -2.39
CA GLY A 445 -36.39 13.24 -1.84
C GLY A 445 -35.90 14.44 -1.04
N ILE A 446 -36.09 14.42 0.28
CA ILE A 446 -35.35 15.29 1.20
C ILE A 446 -34.72 14.38 2.26
N HIS A 447 -33.41 14.23 2.18
CA HIS A 447 -32.58 13.53 3.16
C HIS A 447 -32.71 14.20 4.53
N GLY A 448 -33.58 13.67 5.38
CA GLY A 448 -33.62 14.04 6.79
C GLY A 448 -32.35 13.55 7.50
N ALA A 449 -31.59 14.47 8.11
CA ALA A 449 -30.42 14.14 8.91
C ALA A 449 -30.77 13.10 10.00
N SER A 450 -29.94 12.06 10.12
CA SER A 450 -30.08 11.03 11.15
C SER A 450 -29.89 11.65 12.54
N LEU A 451 -30.48 11.07 13.59
CA LEU A 451 -30.22 11.45 14.99
C LEU A 451 -28.72 11.37 15.33
N GLU A 452 -28.00 10.46 14.67
CA GLU A 452 -26.54 10.35 14.74
C GLU A 452 -25.84 11.56 14.08
N ASP A 453 -26.29 12.02 12.92
CA ASP A 453 -25.75 13.23 12.27
C ASP A 453 -25.97 14.48 13.13
N LEU A 454 -27.12 14.57 13.81
CA LEU A 454 -27.41 15.67 14.74
C LEU A 454 -26.55 15.60 16.00
N ALA A 455 -26.24 14.40 16.50
CA ALA A 455 -25.32 14.22 17.63
C ALA A 455 -23.86 14.52 17.24
N GLU A 456 -23.43 14.12 16.04
CA GLU A 456 -22.10 14.46 15.47
C GLU A 456 -21.95 15.98 15.25
N LYS A 457 -23.03 16.66 14.88
CA LYS A 457 -23.11 18.13 14.78
C LYS A 457 -23.28 18.85 16.13
N GLY A 458 -23.26 18.12 17.25
CA GLY A 458 -23.41 18.69 18.59
C GLY A 458 -24.80 19.23 18.93
N VAL A 459 -25.82 18.91 18.11
CA VAL A 459 -27.22 19.37 18.27
C VAL A 459 -27.99 18.51 19.30
N VAL A 460 -27.58 17.25 19.51
CA VAL A 460 -28.21 16.31 20.46
C VAL A 460 -27.14 15.64 21.34
N ARG A 461 -27.35 15.64 22.67
CA ARG A 461 -26.48 14.92 23.63
C ARG A 461 -26.77 13.41 23.59
N GLN A 462 -25.74 12.59 23.42
CA GLN A 462 -25.86 11.13 23.57
C GLN A 462 -25.85 10.73 25.05
N PRO A 463 -26.74 9.82 25.53
CA PRO A 463 -26.91 9.58 26.96
C PRO A 463 -25.89 8.65 27.63
N TYR A 464 -24.90 8.07 26.90
CA TYR A 464 -23.95 7.11 27.48
C TYR A 464 -22.50 7.39 27.06
N GLN A 465 -21.67 7.63 28.08
CA GLN A 465 -20.21 7.83 28.01
C GLN A 465 -19.50 6.49 27.78
N GLU A 466 -18.88 6.32 26.61
CA GLU A 466 -17.93 5.22 26.38
C GLU A 466 -16.51 5.70 26.70
N PHE A 467 -15.90 5.15 27.76
CA PHE A 467 -14.46 5.26 28.00
C PHE A 467 -13.69 4.76 26.75
N GLY A 468 -12.73 5.54 26.24
CA GLY A 468 -11.96 5.18 25.02
C GLY A 468 -12.51 5.75 23.70
N ARG A 469 -13.05 6.98 23.74
CA ARG A 469 -13.51 7.70 22.54
C ARG A 469 -12.43 8.70 22.10
N GLY A 470 -11.82 8.44 20.94
CA GLY A 470 -10.98 9.41 20.26
C GLY A 470 -11.81 10.44 19.49
N SER A 471 -11.15 11.52 19.08
CA SER A 471 -11.74 12.60 18.28
C SER A 471 -10.90 12.84 17.04
N LEU A 472 -11.52 12.74 15.86
CA LEU A 472 -10.85 12.94 14.59
C LEU A 472 -11.37 14.21 13.91
N MET A 473 -10.46 15.16 13.72
CA MET A 473 -10.71 16.41 13.00
C MET A 473 -10.03 16.39 11.64
N PHE A 474 -10.55 17.15 10.69
CA PHE A 474 -10.03 17.20 9.32
C PHE A 474 -9.65 18.60 8.90
N LEU A 475 -8.43 18.75 8.40
CA LEU A 475 -8.03 19.87 7.56
C LEU A 475 -8.35 19.49 6.11
N VAL A 476 -9.23 20.25 5.49
CA VAL A 476 -9.76 20.00 4.16
C VAL A 476 -9.15 21.00 3.18
N ARG A 477 -8.67 20.50 2.04
CA ARG A 477 -8.21 21.36 0.93
C ARG A 477 -8.47 20.73 -0.42
N ARG A 478 -8.57 21.56 -1.45
CA ARG A 478 -8.59 21.13 -2.84
C ARG A 478 -7.29 21.51 -3.54
N VAL A 479 -6.77 20.61 -4.37
CA VAL A 479 -5.57 20.83 -5.19
C VAL A 479 -5.96 20.83 -6.65
N GLU A 480 -5.83 22.00 -7.28
CA GLU A 480 -6.11 22.20 -8.71
C GLU A 480 -4.83 22.25 -9.55
N ASN A 481 -3.73 22.70 -8.93
CA ASN A 481 -2.44 22.86 -9.58
C ASN A 481 -1.75 21.51 -9.79
N THR A 482 -1.41 21.20 -11.05
CA THR A 482 -0.68 19.98 -11.42
C THR A 482 0.67 19.87 -10.70
N ARG A 483 1.36 21.00 -10.49
CA ARG A 483 2.63 21.05 -9.75
C ARG A 483 2.50 20.62 -8.29
N ASP A 484 1.42 21.01 -7.61
CA ASP A 484 1.20 20.61 -6.22
C ASP A 484 0.81 19.12 -6.13
N MET A 485 0.00 18.63 -7.08
CA MET A 485 -0.25 17.19 -7.20
C MET A 485 1.03 16.39 -7.42
N GLU A 486 1.93 16.85 -8.29
CA GLU A 486 3.24 16.21 -8.52
C GLU A 486 4.14 16.26 -7.29
N SER A 487 4.10 17.36 -6.53
CA SER A 487 4.84 17.51 -5.27
C SER A 487 4.37 16.52 -4.21
N LEU A 488 3.05 16.42 -3.99
CA LEU A 488 2.44 15.44 -3.10
C LEU A 488 2.76 14.00 -3.54
N ALA A 489 2.72 13.74 -4.85
CA ALA A 489 3.09 12.43 -5.38
C ALA A 489 4.58 12.11 -5.14
N ALA A 490 5.47 13.08 -5.31
CA ALA A 490 6.89 12.94 -5.01
C ALA A 490 7.18 12.81 -3.50
N ALA A 491 6.31 13.35 -2.64
CA ALA A 491 6.34 13.17 -1.19
C ALA A 491 5.91 11.75 -0.76
N GLY A 492 5.33 10.96 -1.66
CA GLY A 492 4.97 9.55 -1.40
C GLY A 492 3.46 9.31 -1.26
N TYR A 493 2.62 10.26 -1.67
CA TYR A 493 1.16 10.15 -1.62
C TYR A 493 0.55 9.90 -3.00
N ARG A 494 -0.71 9.47 -3.07
CA ARG A 494 -1.46 9.31 -4.31
C ARG A 494 -2.93 9.68 -4.12
N PHE A 495 -3.61 10.04 -5.19
CA PHE A 495 -5.05 10.30 -5.16
C PHE A 495 -5.81 9.02 -5.51
N ALA A 496 -6.75 8.63 -4.65
CA ALA A 496 -7.56 7.42 -4.81
C ALA A 496 -9.07 7.74 -4.78
N GLU A 497 -9.86 6.92 -5.46
CA GLU A 497 -11.32 7.04 -5.44
C GLU A 497 -11.86 6.75 -4.04
N LEU A 498 -12.85 7.53 -3.59
CA LEU A 498 -13.36 7.45 -2.21
C LEU A 498 -13.84 6.05 -1.84
N HIS A 499 -14.60 5.39 -2.73
CA HIS A 499 -15.12 4.03 -2.51
C HIS A 499 -14.02 2.96 -2.35
N GLN A 500 -12.80 3.21 -2.84
CA GLN A 500 -11.68 2.26 -2.79
C GLN A 500 -10.93 2.32 -1.46
N VAL A 501 -11.01 3.46 -0.76
CA VAL A 501 -10.24 3.73 0.46
C VAL A 501 -11.12 3.94 1.69
N SER A 502 -12.40 4.27 1.52
CA SER A 502 -13.36 4.52 2.60
C SER A 502 -13.40 3.39 3.64
N GLY A 503 -13.45 2.13 3.19
CA GLY A 503 -13.47 0.97 4.08
C GLY A 503 -12.21 0.82 4.95
N ILE A 504 -11.03 1.12 4.39
CA ILE A 504 -9.75 1.01 5.11
C ILE A 504 -9.56 2.19 6.06
N ILE A 505 -9.91 3.40 5.61
CA ILE A 505 -9.88 4.60 6.43
C ILE A 505 -10.79 4.40 7.65
N GLY A 506 -12.05 3.99 7.43
CA GLY A 506 -13.01 3.76 8.50
C GLY A 506 -12.56 2.67 9.47
N SER A 507 -12.13 1.51 8.99
CA SER A 507 -11.73 0.38 9.84
C SER A 507 -10.41 0.63 10.58
N THR A 508 -9.40 1.20 9.93
CA THR A 508 -8.06 1.39 10.50
C THR A 508 -8.01 2.57 11.47
N MET A 509 -8.73 3.66 11.15
CA MET A 509 -8.87 4.82 12.04
C MET A 509 -10.03 4.65 13.04
N GLN A 510 -10.71 3.49 13.04
CA GLN A 510 -11.84 3.14 13.90
C GLN A 510 -12.92 4.23 13.96
N ILE A 511 -13.28 4.80 12.81
CA ILE A 511 -14.29 5.84 12.69
C ILE A 511 -15.66 5.20 12.91
N LYS A 512 -16.45 5.72 13.85
CA LYS A 512 -17.75 5.12 14.22
C LYS A 512 -18.88 5.44 13.23
N THR A 513 -18.72 6.45 12.38
CA THR A 513 -19.74 6.89 11.41
C THR A 513 -20.00 5.82 10.34
N ARG A 514 -21.28 5.48 10.11
CA ARG A 514 -21.72 4.41 9.19
C ARG A 514 -21.37 4.66 7.71
N SER A 515 -21.21 5.92 7.30
CA SER A 515 -20.87 6.28 5.92
C SER A 515 -19.75 7.32 5.84
N ILE A 516 -18.52 6.87 6.14
CA ILE A 516 -17.31 7.68 5.95
C ILE A 516 -17.15 8.15 4.49
N GLU A 517 -17.61 7.36 3.52
CA GLU A 517 -17.60 7.78 2.12
C GLU A 517 -18.46 9.03 1.89
N ASN A 518 -19.67 9.08 2.46
CA ASN A 518 -20.53 10.27 2.36
C ASN A 518 -19.87 11.48 3.05
N LYS A 519 -19.29 11.31 4.24
CA LYS A 519 -18.57 12.40 4.92
C LYS A 519 -17.41 12.92 4.08
N LEU A 520 -16.61 12.04 3.46
CA LEU A 520 -15.52 12.45 2.56
C LEU A 520 -16.05 13.15 1.30
N ARG A 521 -17.19 12.75 0.75
CA ARG A 521 -17.84 13.49 -0.35
C ARG A 521 -18.27 14.89 0.08
N THR A 522 -18.87 15.03 1.25
CA THR A 522 -19.25 16.34 1.80
C THR A 522 -18.03 17.23 2.01
N MET A 523 -16.93 16.68 2.54
CA MET A 523 -15.65 17.40 2.67
C MET A 523 -15.10 17.82 1.30
N SER A 524 -15.19 16.97 0.28
CA SER A 524 -14.79 17.34 -1.08
C SER A 524 -15.60 18.54 -1.59
N SER A 525 -16.93 18.55 -1.40
CA SER A 525 -17.78 19.68 -1.79
C SER A 525 -17.49 20.95 -0.97
N PHE A 526 -17.15 20.80 0.31
CA PHE A 526 -16.74 21.92 1.15
C PHE A 526 -15.43 22.57 0.70
N ALA A 527 -14.49 21.75 0.24
CA ALA A 527 -13.22 22.23 -0.30
C ALA A 527 -13.41 23.10 -1.56
N GLU A 528 -14.50 22.89 -2.32
CA GLU A 528 -14.83 23.67 -3.51
C GLU A 528 -15.45 25.02 -3.17
N ASN A 529 -16.37 25.04 -2.21
CA ASN A 529 -17.24 26.20 -1.96
C ASN A 529 -16.63 27.25 -1.04
N ASN A 530 -15.38 27.07 -0.59
CA ASN A 530 -14.61 27.97 0.29
C ASN A 530 -15.55 28.77 1.20
N ALA A 531 -16.24 28.05 2.10
CA ALA A 531 -17.52 28.45 2.71
C ALA A 531 -17.45 29.61 3.73
N MET A 532 -16.54 30.57 3.54
CA MET A 532 -16.58 31.85 4.22
C MET A 532 -17.28 32.86 3.33
N LEU A 533 -18.38 33.39 3.86
CA LEU A 533 -19.02 34.57 3.30
C LEU A 533 -17.98 35.70 3.24
N GLU A 534 -17.98 36.45 2.14
CA GLU A 534 -17.08 37.60 1.98
C GLU A 534 -17.28 38.61 3.14
N PRO A 535 -16.25 39.37 3.56
CA PRO A 535 -16.41 40.37 4.60
C PRO A 535 -17.59 41.32 4.31
N GLY A 536 -18.60 41.33 5.18
CA GLY A 536 -19.84 42.05 4.94
C GLY A 536 -20.89 41.81 6.01
N VAL A 537 -22.05 42.43 5.86
CA VAL A 537 -23.21 42.20 6.72
C VAL A 537 -23.98 41.00 6.20
N HIS A 538 -24.00 39.92 6.97
CA HIS A 538 -24.72 38.69 6.65
C HIS A 538 -25.92 38.55 7.56
N VAL A 539 -27.09 38.31 6.97
CA VAL A 539 -28.32 38.03 7.72
C VAL A 539 -28.53 36.51 7.71
N GLY A 540 -28.29 35.88 8.86
CA GLY A 540 -28.59 34.47 9.06
C GLY A 540 -29.99 34.29 9.67
N PHE A 541 -30.86 33.54 9.01
CA PHE A 541 -32.13 33.10 9.58
C PHE A 541 -31.98 31.67 10.10
N PHE A 542 -32.27 31.46 11.38
CA PHE A 542 -32.25 30.14 12.00
C PHE A 542 -33.69 29.76 12.35
N GLY A 543 -34.22 28.73 11.69
CA GLY A 543 -35.52 28.15 12.01
C GLY A 543 -35.36 26.90 12.84
N VAL A 544 -35.94 26.86 14.04
CA VAL A 544 -36.03 25.62 14.82
C VAL A 544 -37.16 24.78 14.26
N GLN A 545 -36.83 23.72 13.51
CA GLN A 545 -37.83 22.75 13.07
C GLN A 545 -38.12 21.79 14.24
N ALA A 546 -39.26 21.99 14.91
CA ALA A 546 -39.72 21.05 15.91
C ALA A 546 -40.04 19.70 15.24
N ARG A 547 -39.28 18.65 15.59
CA ARG A 547 -39.68 17.27 15.28
C ARG A 547 -40.71 16.83 16.32
N VAL A 548 -41.98 16.90 15.95
CA VAL A 548 -43.05 16.22 16.69
C VAL A 548 -42.93 14.73 16.37
N ASN A 549 -42.12 13.99 17.13
CA ASN A 549 -42.32 12.55 17.20
C ASN A 549 -43.62 12.33 17.98
N ASN A 550 -44.62 11.74 17.33
CA ASN A 550 -45.79 11.19 17.99
C ASN A 550 -45.34 10.12 19.00
N ALA A 551 -45.01 10.55 20.21
CA ALA A 551 -45.10 9.72 21.39
C ALA A 551 -46.59 9.63 21.73
N TYR A 552 -47.32 8.74 21.06
CA TYR A 552 -48.56 8.06 21.46
C TYR A 552 -49.11 7.34 20.21
N GLY A 553 -49.08 6.01 20.24
CA GLY A 553 -49.50 5.11 19.17
C GLY A 553 -48.89 3.74 19.40
#